data_AF-A0A1G7H784-F1
#
_entry.id   AF-A0A1G7H784-F1
#
_cell.length_a   1.000
_cell.length_b   1.000
_cell.length_c   1.000
_cell.angle_alpha   90.00
_cell.angle_beta   90.00
_cell.angle_gamma   90.00
#
_symmetry.space_group_name_H-M   'P 1'
#
loop_
_entity.id
_entity.type
_entity.pdbx_description
1 polymer ?
#
loop_
_entity_poly.entity_id
_entity_poly.type
_entity_poly.pdbx_seq_one_letter_code
_entity_poly.pdbx_strand_id
1 'polypeptide(L)'
;MKIQITPTLIDFLIKSGYHHCYSRTTLLGMKTCITLTPVKKTPRLKFLPLAYDTYFQTKKEPVLMAQGIDDDTVVVIDTGKGGLKSHESFFTKKFEKDIWKV
;
A
#
# COMPACT_ATOMS: atom_id res chain seq x y z
N MET A 1 -4.43 -4.18 9.06
CA MET A 1 -5.60 -3.86 8.22
C MET A 1 -5.12 -3.57 6.81
N LYS A 2 -5.91 -3.90 5.78
CA LYS A 2 -5.61 -3.58 4.38
C LYS A 2 -6.70 -2.66 3.83
N ILE A 3 -6.30 -1.63 3.09
CA ILE A 3 -7.20 -0.63 2.52
C ILE A 3 -6.95 -0.61 1.01
N GLN A 4 -8.01 -0.65 0.21
CA GLN A 4 -7.88 -0.51 -1.23
C GLN A 4 -7.23 0.83 -1.56
N ILE A 5 -6.31 0.81 -2.51
CA ILE A 5 -5.58 2.02 -2.85
C ILE A 5 -6.53 3.04 -3.46
N THR A 6 -6.48 4.28 -2.98
CA THR A 6 -7.27 5.41 -3.48
C THR A 6 -6.40 6.66 -3.63
N PRO A 7 -6.74 7.60 -4.52
CA PRO A 7 -5.97 8.85 -4.65
C PRO A 7 -5.86 9.62 -3.33
N THR A 8 -6.95 9.69 -2.56
CA THR A 8 -7.00 10.35 -1.24
C THR A 8 -6.05 9.70 -0.24
N LEU A 9 -5.95 8.36 -0.24
CA LEU A 9 -5.03 7.63 0.63
C LEU A 9 -3.57 7.92 0.26
N ILE A 10 -3.26 7.98 -1.04
CA ILE A 10 -1.91 8.28 -1.51
C ILE A 10 -1.50 9.71 -1.13
N ASP A 11 -2.39 10.69 -1.34
CA ASP A 11 -2.14 12.07 -0.95
C ASP A 11 -1.84 12.19 0.55
N PHE A 12 -2.59 11.45 1.39
CA PHE A 12 -2.32 11.39 2.82
C PHE A 12 -0.93 10.80 3.12
N LEU A 13 -0.56 9.70 2.47
CA LEU A 13 0.74 9.05 2.66
C LEU A 13 1.89 10.00 2.27
N ILE A 14 1.79 10.68 1.13
CA ILE A 14 2.78 11.64 0.65
C ILE A 14 2.92 12.81 1.63
N LYS A 15 1.80 13.43 2.04
CA LYS A 15 1.79 14.55 3.00
C LYS A 15 2.35 14.15 4.37
N SER A 16 2.20 12.88 4.75
CA SER A 16 2.71 12.33 6.01
C SER A 16 4.16 11.84 5.95
N GLY A 17 4.83 12.03 4.80
CA GLY A 17 6.25 11.71 4.58
C GLY A 17 6.54 10.27 4.17
N TYR A 18 5.52 9.49 3.78
CA TYR A 18 5.67 8.12 3.27
C TYR A 18 5.93 8.14 1.77
N HIS A 19 7.20 8.32 1.39
CA HIS A 19 7.59 8.48 -0.02
C HIS A 19 7.93 7.17 -0.75
N HIS A 20 7.98 6.04 -0.02
CA HIS A 20 8.31 4.74 -0.58
C HIS A 20 7.34 3.69 -0.05
N CYS A 21 7.12 2.63 -0.83
CA CYS A 21 6.33 1.47 -0.41
C CYS A 21 7.10 0.19 -0.72
N TYR A 22 7.22 -0.71 0.25
CA TYR A 22 7.55 -2.10 -0.07
C TYR A 22 6.35 -2.74 -0.76
N SER A 23 6.60 -3.55 -1.77
CA SER A 23 5.57 -4.29 -2.49
C SER A 23 5.69 -5.77 -2.20
N ARG A 24 4.55 -6.42 -1.99
CA ARG A 24 4.42 -7.86 -1.93
C ARG A 24 3.27 -8.28 -2.83
N THR A 25 3.57 -9.11 -3.82
CA THR A 25 2.59 -9.69 -4.73
C THR A 25 2.19 -11.07 -4.22
N THR A 26 0.90 -11.34 -4.21
CA THR A 26 0.32 -12.62 -3.79
C THR A 26 -0.79 -13.00 -4.75
N LEU A 27 -0.95 -14.29 -5.04
CA LEU A 27 -2.09 -14.79 -5.81
C LEU A 27 -3.26 -15.06 -4.87
N LEU A 28 -4.43 -14.53 -5.21
CA LEU A 28 -5.68 -14.72 -4.48
C LEU A 28 -6.71 -15.36 -5.43
N GLY A 29 -6.67 -16.69 -5.54
CA GLY A 29 -7.43 -17.41 -6.56
C GLY A 29 -6.91 -17.10 -7.95
N MET A 30 -7.78 -16.57 -8.83
CA MET A 30 -7.41 -16.12 -10.18
C MET A 30 -6.89 -14.68 -10.23
N LYS A 31 -6.91 -13.95 -9.10
CA LYS A 31 -6.56 -12.54 -9.03
C LYS A 31 -5.16 -12.32 -8.46
N THR A 32 -4.47 -11.29 -8.95
CA THR A 32 -3.18 -10.84 -8.41
C THR A 32 -3.44 -9.77 -7.34
N CYS A 33 -2.98 -9.99 -6.11
CA CYS A 33 -3.05 -8.99 -5.04
C CYS A 33 -1.67 -8.39 -4.76
N ILE A 34 -1.53 -7.08 -4.97
CA ILE A 34 -0.34 -6.31 -4.63
C ILE A 34 -0.59 -5.60 -3.30
N THR A 35 0.12 -6.01 -2.26
CA THR A 35 0.10 -5.37 -0.94
C THR A 35 1.28 -4.42 -0.83
N LEU A 36 1.00 -3.13 -0.65
CA LEU A 36 1.97 -2.07 -0.46
C LEU A 36 2.11 -1.74 1.03
N THR A 37 3.34 -1.67 1.54
CA THR A 37 3.67 -1.26 2.92
C THR A 37 4.45 0.05 2.90
N PRO A 38 3.82 1.20 3.22
CA PRO A 38 4.47 2.50 3.16
C PRO A 38 5.57 2.69 4.20
N VAL A 39 6.67 3.31 3.78
CA VAL A 39 7.83 3.61 4.63
C VAL A 39 8.35 5.02 4.37
N LYS A 40 8.82 5.68 5.44
CA LYS A 40 9.36 7.06 5.36
C LYS A 40 10.80 7.10 4.84
N LYS A 41 11.58 6.06 5.10
CA LYS A 41 12.99 5.97 4.69
C LYS A 41 13.10 5.26 3.35
N THR A 42 14.06 5.67 2.52
CA THR A 42 14.39 4.98 1.28
C THR A 42 14.82 3.55 1.58
N PRO A 43 14.15 2.54 1.02
CA PRO A 43 14.50 1.14 1.23
C PRO A 43 15.84 0.82 0.56
N ARG A 44 16.64 -0.02 1.22
CA ARG A 44 17.92 -0.50 0.67
C ARG A 44 17.67 -1.78 -0.13
N LEU A 45 17.92 -1.75 -1.44
CA LEU A 45 17.73 -2.89 -2.36
C LEU A 45 18.39 -4.19 -1.89
N LYS A 46 19.58 -4.11 -1.28
CA LYS A 46 20.34 -5.27 -0.80
C LYS A 46 19.77 -5.92 0.47
N PHE A 47 18.77 -5.29 1.11
CA PHE A 47 18.18 -5.72 2.38
C PHE A 47 16.65 -5.54 2.36
N LEU A 48 15.99 -5.97 1.28
CA LEU A 48 14.55 -6.14 1.32
C LEU A 48 14.21 -7.22 2.35
N PRO A 49 13.25 -6.99 3.26
CA PRO A 49 12.79 -8.05 4.15
C PRO A 49 12.26 -9.21 3.30
N LEU A 50 12.50 -10.45 3.75
CA LEU A 50 12.28 -11.71 3.01
C LEU A 50 10.87 -11.88 2.38
N ALA A 51 9.91 -11.06 2.79
CA ALA A 51 8.52 -11.12 2.36
C ALA A 51 8.12 -10.06 1.31
N TYR A 52 9.07 -9.29 0.76
CA TYR A 52 8.78 -8.24 -0.23
C TYR A 52 9.56 -8.47 -1.52
N ASP A 53 8.86 -8.33 -2.64
CA ASP A 53 9.38 -8.64 -3.98
C ASP A 53 10.11 -7.45 -4.59
N THR A 54 9.68 -6.22 -4.27
CA THR A 54 10.25 -4.97 -4.79
C THR A 54 9.88 -3.77 -3.91
N TYR A 55 10.32 -2.56 -4.27
CA TYR A 55 9.82 -1.32 -3.69
C TYR A 55 9.47 -0.30 -4.79
N PHE A 56 8.49 0.54 -4.49
CA PHE A 56 8.01 1.58 -5.40
C PHE A 56 8.17 2.97 -4.78
N GLN A 57 8.41 3.98 -5.63
CA GLN A 57 8.32 5.38 -5.21
C GLN A 57 6.86 5.83 -5.25
N THR A 58 6.34 6.30 -4.11
CA THR A 58 4.91 6.62 -3.94
C THR A 58 4.38 7.66 -4.94
N LYS A 59 5.25 8.56 -5.43
CA LYS A 59 4.86 9.66 -6.33
C LYS A 59 4.59 9.26 -7.78
N LYS A 60 4.87 8.01 -8.19
CA LYS A 60 4.68 7.57 -9.57
C LYS A 60 3.78 6.35 -9.67
N GLU A 61 4.28 5.18 -9.30
CA GLU A 61 3.58 3.92 -9.58
C GLU A 61 2.32 3.78 -8.76
N PRO A 62 2.30 4.01 -7.43
CA PRO A 62 1.07 3.86 -6.66
C PRO A 62 -0.04 4.84 -7.08
N VAL A 63 0.31 6.05 -7.54
CA VAL A 63 -0.68 7.02 -8.08
C VAL A 63 -1.39 6.46 -9.30
N LEU A 64 -0.63 5.85 -10.22
CA LEU A 64 -1.21 5.18 -11.40
C LEU A 64 -2.04 3.97 -10.98
N MET A 65 -1.56 3.17 -10.02
CA MET A 65 -2.31 2.01 -9.51
C MET A 65 -3.65 2.41 -8.87
N ALA A 66 -3.74 3.59 -8.26
CA ALA A 66 -4.99 4.12 -7.71
C ALA A 66 -6.00 4.60 -8.77
N GLN A 67 -5.57 4.76 -10.01
CA GLN A 67 -6.46 5.07 -11.13
C GLN A 67 -7.03 3.79 -11.78
N GLY A 68 -6.57 2.61 -11.34
CA GLY A 68 -6.93 1.30 -11.90
C GLY A 68 -5.78 0.70 -12.71
N ILE A 69 -5.64 -0.62 -12.66
CA ILE A 69 -4.64 -1.37 -13.45
C ILE A 69 -5.37 -2.28 -14.44
N ASP A 70 -6.04 -3.30 -13.92
CA ASP A 70 -6.85 -4.28 -14.63
C ASP A 70 -7.86 -4.90 -13.63
N ASP A 71 -8.87 -5.62 -14.13
CA ASP A 71 -9.95 -6.19 -13.30
C ASP A 71 -9.51 -7.38 -12.42
N ASP A 72 -8.33 -7.93 -12.72
CA ASP A 72 -7.74 -9.10 -12.08
C ASP A 72 -6.67 -8.72 -11.03
N THR A 73 -6.31 -7.45 -10.93
CA THR A 73 -5.28 -6.94 -10.02
C THR A 73 -5.90 -6.07 -8.94
N VAL A 74 -5.74 -6.51 -7.70
CA VAL A 74 -6.18 -5.78 -6.51
C VAL A 74 -4.97 -5.17 -5.83
N VAL A 75 -4.94 -3.85 -5.68
CA VAL A 75 -3.85 -3.14 -4.98
C VAL A 75 -4.35 -2.58 -3.65
N VAL A 76 -3.62 -2.89 -2.58
CA VAL A 76 -3.99 -2.52 -1.21
C VAL A 76 -2.80 -1.98 -0.42
N ILE A 77 -3.06 -1.02 0.47
CA ILE A 77 -2.11 -0.53 1.45
C ILE A 77 -2.28 -1.30 2.76
N ASP A 78 -1.20 -1.90 3.29
CA ASP A 78 -1.18 -2.47 4.63
C ASP A 78 -0.90 -1.38 5.67
N THR A 79 -1.95 -0.96 6.37
CA THR A 79 -1.87 0.04 7.45
C THR A 79 -1.62 -0.59 8.82
N GLY A 80 -1.70 -1.92 8.94
CA GLY A 80 -1.42 -2.63 10.19
C GLY A 80 0.08 -2.85 10.46
N LYS A 81 0.93 -2.50 9.49
CA LYS A 81 2.38 -2.67 9.55
C LYS A 81 3.13 -1.35 9.52
N GLY A 82 4.40 -1.42 9.92
CA GLY A 82 5.32 -0.29 9.86
C GLY A 82 4.86 0.91 10.69
N GLY A 83 5.19 2.11 10.21
CA GLY A 83 4.89 3.37 10.90
C GLY A 83 3.42 3.79 10.88
N LEU A 84 2.57 3.10 10.11
CA LEU A 84 1.14 3.42 9.98
C LEU A 84 0.28 2.80 11.08
N LYS A 85 0.78 1.78 11.79
CA LYS A 85 0.06 1.12 12.88
C LYS A 85 -0.39 2.10 13.97
N SER A 86 0.38 3.16 14.23
CA SER A 86 0.02 4.20 15.21
C SER A 86 -1.19 5.06 14.78
N HIS A 87 -1.61 4.99 13.52
CA HIS A 87 -2.72 5.76 12.95
C HIS A 87 -3.93 4.87 12.64
N GLU A 88 -3.99 3.65 13.18
CA GLU A 88 -5.04 2.67 12.88
C GLU A 88 -6.45 3.23 13.08
N SER A 89 -6.70 3.93 14.20
CA SER A 89 -7.99 4.55 14.51
C SER A 89 -8.41 5.63 13.50
N PHE A 90 -7.45 6.38 12.96
CA PHE A 90 -7.70 7.35 11.89
C PHE A 90 -8.11 6.65 10.59
N PHE A 91 -7.39 5.59 10.23
CA PHE A 91 -7.68 4.83 9.01
C PHE A 91 -9.04 4.15 9.07
N THR A 92 -9.38 3.53 10.19
CA THR A 92 -10.69 2.89 10.38
C THR A 92 -11.84 3.88 10.22
N LYS A 93 -11.72 5.09 10.76
CA LYS A 93 -12.77 6.11 10.65
C LYS A 93 -12.84 6.76 9.27
N LYS A 94 -11.69 7.05 8.66
CA LYS A 94 -11.63 7.86 7.43
C LYS A 94 -11.79 7.06 6.15
N PHE A 95 -11.36 5.80 6.16
CA PHE A 95 -11.32 4.93 4.98
C PHE A 95 -12.14 3.65 5.20
N GLU A 96 -13.16 3.70 6.07
CA GLU A 96 -14.00 2.54 6.43
C GLU A 96 -14.57 1.82 5.19
N LYS A 97 -15.04 2.60 4.21
CA LYS A 97 -15.63 2.10 2.96
C LYS A 97 -14.59 1.48 2.01
N ASP A 98 -13.32 1.85 2.18
CA ASP A 98 -12.20 1.38 1.37
C ASP A 98 -11.47 0.21 2.04
N ILE A 99 -11.91 -0.23 3.24
CA ILE A 99 -11.33 -1.39 3.90
C ILE A 99 -11.54 -2.61 3.00
N TRP A 100 -10.43 -3.20 2.58
CA TRP A 100 -10.46 -4.39 1.76
C TRP A 100 -10.83 -5.58 2.63
N LYS A 101 -12.03 -6.13 2.39
CA LYS A 101 -12.55 -7.33 3.04
C LYS A 101 -12.29 -8.49 2.09
N VAL A 102 -11.35 -9.35 2.47
CA VAL A 102 -11.10 -10.65 1.82
C VAL A 102 -11.91 -11.70 2.55
#